data_AF-A0A7R9MUD4-F1
#
_entry.id   AF-A0A7R9MUD4-F1
#
_cell.length_a   1.000
_cell.length_b   1.000
_cell.length_c   1.000
_cell.angle_alpha   90.00
_cell.angle_beta   90.00
_cell.angle_gamma   90.00
#
_symmetry.space_group_name_H-M   'P 1'
#
loop_
_entity.id
_entity.type
_entity.pdbx_description
1 polymer ?
#
loop_
_entity_poly.entity_id
_entity_poly.type
_entity_poly.pdbx_seq_one_letter_code
_entity_poly.pdbx_strand_id
1 'polypeptide(L)'
;MEYLCVDHLLPEYQIWMQYATDTYLSALELDGLHNSHPIEVPVGHPSEVNEIFDEISYSKGSAIIRMLHRFIGDELFRKGMHLYLSRHSYKSAKTEDLWTALLESSNKPVRDVMSTWTLQKGYPVISVTSRRDKDSVILSLTQEKFCAD
;
A
#
# COMPACT_ATOMS: atom_id res chain seq x y z
N MET A 1 8.90 -2.29 6.49
CA MET A 1 9.75 -3.34 7.10
C MET A 1 10.02 -3.07 8.57
N GLU A 2 10.28 -1.83 8.99
CA GLU A 2 10.57 -1.48 10.40
C GLU A 2 9.57 -2.08 11.41
N TYR A 3 8.26 -1.94 11.16
CA TYR A 3 7.21 -2.48 12.01
C TYR A 3 7.23 -4.01 12.12
N LEU A 4 7.52 -4.72 11.02
CA LEU A 4 7.65 -6.18 11.03
C LEU A 4 8.84 -6.62 11.89
N CYS A 5 9.96 -5.90 11.81
CA CYS A 5 11.15 -6.21 12.61
C CYS A 5 10.91 -5.96 14.10
N VAL A 6 10.32 -4.82 14.45
CA VAL A 6 10.00 -4.50 15.86
C VAL A 6 9.00 -5.48 16.43
N ASP A 7 7.92 -5.80 15.70
CA ASP A 7 6.91 -6.78 16.12
C ASP A 7 7.51 -8.18 16.35
N HIS A 8 8.48 -8.58 15.52
CA HIS A 8 9.16 -9.86 15.67
C HIS A 8 10.12 -9.90 16.87
N LEU A 9 10.87 -8.81 17.10
CA LEU A 9 11.90 -8.76 18.14
C LEU A 9 11.34 -8.41 19.53
N LEU A 10 10.28 -7.60 19.56
CA LEU A 10 9.66 -7.01 20.75
C LEU A 10 8.12 -7.06 20.65
N PRO A 11 7.51 -8.26 20.53
CA PRO A 11 6.06 -8.41 20.33
C PRO A 11 5.22 -7.77 21.45
N GLU A 12 5.77 -7.65 22.66
CA GLU A 12 5.14 -7.00 23.81
C GLU A 12 4.90 -5.50 23.60
N TYR A 13 5.59 -4.85 22.66
CA TYR A 13 5.38 -3.43 22.33
C TYR A 13 4.08 -3.21 21.55
N GLN A 14 3.50 -4.27 20.97
CA GLN A 14 2.28 -4.19 20.15
C GLN A 14 2.38 -3.07 19.10
N ILE A 15 3.52 -2.96 18.42
CA ILE A 15 3.86 -1.83 17.55
C ILE A 15 2.83 -1.59 16.44
N TRP A 16 2.06 -2.61 16.05
CA TRP A 16 0.97 -2.48 15.09
C TRP A 16 -0.21 -1.62 15.59
N MET A 17 -0.42 -1.53 16.91
CA MET A 17 -1.40 -0.60 17.49
C MET A 17 -0.97 0.84 17.23
N GLN A 18 0.31 1.14 17.46
CA GLN A 18 0.88 2.45 17.17
C GLN A 18 0.89 2.74 15.67
N TYR A 19 1.26 1.77 14.83
CA TYR A 19 1.16 1.89 13.38
C TYR A 19 -0.24 2.29 12.90
N ALA A 20 -1.27 1.70 13.51
CA ALA A 20 -2.65 1.98 13.13
C ALA A 20 -3.01 3.46 13.37
N THR A 21 -2.57 4.04 14.48
CA THR A 21 -2.87 5.44 14.81
C THR A 21 -1.94 6.43 14.13
N ASP A 22 -0.63 6.18 14.18
CA ASP A 22 0.39 7.20 13.86
C ASP A 22 0.79 7.20 12.38
N THR A 23 0.50 6.11 11.66
CA THR A 23 0.85 5.99 10.24
C THR A 23 -0.38 5.77 9.39
N TYR A 24 -1.20 4.77 9.73
CA TYR A 24 -2.33 4.40 8.88
C TYR A 24 -3.45 5.46 8.89
N LEU A 25 -3.88 5.94 10.06
CA LEU A 25 -4.91 6.98 10.12
C LEU A 25 -4.43 8.30 9.51
N SER A 26 -3.20 8.74 9.80
CA SER A 26 -2.62 9.96 9.21
C SER A 26 -2.58 9.90 7.67
N ALA A 27 -2.21 8.75 7.11
CA ALA A 27 -2.26 8.54 5.67
C ALA A 27 -3.68 8.68 5.09
N LEU A 28 -4.70 8.14 5.78
CA LEU A 28 -6.10 8.27 5.35
C LEU A 28 -6.60 9.71 5.46
N GLU A 29 -6.25 10.42 6.54
CA GLU A 29 -6.65 11.81 6.73
C GLU A 29 -6.11 12.71 5.60
N LEU A 30 -4.82 12.62 5.31
CA LEU A 30 -4.21 13.43 4.25
C LEU A 30 -4.71 13.02 2.85
N ASP A 31 -4.78 11.72 2.58
CA ASP A 31 -5.14 11.22 1.24
C ASP A 31 -6.65 11.34 0.94
N GLY A 32 -7.46 11.57 1.98
CA GLY A 32 -8.87 11.90 1.87
C GLY A 32 -9.15 13.32 1.37
N LEU A 33 -8.15 14.20 1.33
CA LEU A 33 -8.30 15.59 0.89
C LEU A 33 -8.23 15.74 -0.64
N HIS A 34 -8.91 16.76 -1.17
CA HIS A 34 -8.87 17.04 -2.61
C HIS A 34 -7.46 17.40 -3.12
N ASN A 35 -6.64 18.04 -2.27
CA ASN A 35 -5.27 18.47 -2.59
C ASN A 35 -4.18 17.40 -2.37
N SER A 36 -4.55 16.15 -2.06
CA SER A 36 -3.62 15.01 -2.07
C SER A 36 -3.02 14.75 -3.48
N HIS A 37 -1.99 13.90 -3.56
CA HIS A 37 -1.34 13.46 -4.78
C HIS A 37 -1.19 11.92 -4.86
N PRO A 38 -0.94 11.34 -6.06
CA PRO A 38 -0.54 9.94 -6.19
C PRO A 38 0.81 9.67 -5.53
N ILE A 39 1.12 8.43 -5.18
CA ILE A 39 2.47 8.09 -4.66
C ILE A 39 3.53 8.31 -5.74
N GLU A 40 3.23 7.94 -6.99
CA GLU A 40 4.12 8.16 -8.10
C GLU A 40 3.87 9.55 -8.71
N VAL A 41 4.78 10.48 -8.43
CA VAL A 41 4.74 11.85 -8.94
C VAL A 41 5.95 12.09 -9.86
N PRO A 42 5.75 12.62 -11.08
CA PRO A 42 6.86 13.07 -11.91
C PRO A 42 7.58 14.25 -11.26
N VAL A 43 8.89 14.11 -11.04
CA VAL A 43 9.75 15.19 -10.53
C VAL A 43 10.54 15.76 -11.71
N GLY A 44 10.25 17.02 -12.05
CA GLY A 44 10.90 17.72 -13.16
C GLY A 44 12.18 18.44 -12.73
N HIS A 45 12.19 18.99 -11.52
CA HIS A 45 13.34 19.68 -10.95
C HIS A 45 13.71 19.15 -9.55
N PRO A 46 15.00 18.98 -9.20
CA PRO A 46 15.41 18.41 -7.91
C PRO A 46 14.88 19.15 -6.66
N SER A 47 14.48 20.42 -6.78
CA SER A 47 13.88 21.17 -5.66
C SER A 47 12.49 20.69 -5.28
N GLU A 48 11.74 20.10 -6.23
CA GLU A 48 10.40 19.53 -6.04
C GLU A 48 10.46 18.23 -5.21
N VAL A 49 11.66 17.66 -5.02
CA VAL A 49 11.85 16.45 -4.21
C VAL A 49 11.34 16.68 -2.78
N ASN A 50 11.55 17.85 -2.19
CA ASN A 50 11.04 18.13 -0.85
C ASN A 50 9.51 18.13 -0.76
N GLU A 51 8.82 18.38 -1.87
CA GLU A 51 7.34 18.43 -1.92
C GLU A 51 6.73 17.04 -1.82
N ILE A 52 7.47 15.99 -2.22
CA ILE A 52 7.03 14.60 -2.14
C ILE A 52 7.55 13.89 -0.88
N PHE A 53 8.29 14.58 0.00
CA PHE A 53 8.75 14.03 1.29
C PHE A 53 7.67 14.25 2.35
N ASP A 54 6.52 13.60 2.15
CA ASP A 54 5.32 13.81 2.95
C ASP A 54 4.69 12.48 3.43
N GLU A 55 3.55 12.57 4.10
CA GLU A 55 2.86 11.39 4.62
C GLU A 55 2.25 10.51 3.51
N ILE A 56 2.01 11.05 2.30
CA ILE A 56 1.58 10.21 1.17
C ILE A 56 2.72 9.27 0.75
N SER A 57 3.93 9.79 0.55
CA SER A 57 5.06 8.95 0.15
C SER A 57 5.44 7.91 1.21
N TYR A 58 5.46 8.30 2.49
CA TYR A 58 5.89 7.42 3.58
C TYR A 58 4.74 6.60 4.18
N SER A 59 3.70 7.25 4.69
CA SER A 59 2.64 6.60 5.45
C SER A 59 1.69 5.82 4.55
N LYS A 60 1.16 6.43 3.48
CA LYS A 60 0.32 5.71 2.50
C LYS A 60 1.13 4.63 1.76
N GLY A 61 2.36 4.94 1.36
CA GLY A 61 3.30 3.97 0.78
C GLY A 61 3.50 2.74 1.68
N SER A 62 3.75 2.95 2.97
CA SER A 62 3.86 1.87 3.97
C SER A 62 2.56 1.05 4.09
N ALA A 63 1.41 1.71 4.13
CA ALA A 63 0.09 1.06 4.21
C ALA A 63 -0.21 0.17 3.01
N ILE A 64 0.10 0.63 1.79
CA ILE A 64 -0.09 -0.16 0.57
C ILE A 64 0.88 -1.35 0.53
N ILE A 65 2.14 -1.17 0.92
CA ILE A 65 3.10 -2.29 1.02
C ILE A 65 2.64 -3.31 2.06
N ARG A 66 2.09 -2.88 3.20
CA ARG A 66 1.50 -3.78 4.19
C ARG A 66 0.30 -4.55 3.62
N MET A 67 -0.60 -3.87 2.91
CA MET A 67 -1.72 -4.52 2.24
C MET A 67 -1.23 -5.54 1.20
N LEU A 68 -0.21 -5.18 0.41
CA LEU A 68 0.39 -6.06 -0.60
C LEU A 68 1.06 -7.29 0.04
N HIS A 69 1.81 -7.11 1.13
CA HIS A 69 2.40 -8.21 1.90
C HIS A 69 1.34 -9.20 2.36
N ARG A 70 0.18 -8.71 2.85
CA ARG A 70 -0.96 -9.57 3.21
C ARG A 70 -1.64 -10.22 2.01
N PHE A 71 -1.75 -9.53 0.89
CA PHE A 71 -2.33 -10.05 -0.35
C PHE A 71 -1.49 -11.18 -0.98
N ILE A 72 -0.17 -11.04 -0.92
CA ILE A 72 0.79 -12.02 -1.44
C ILE A 72 1.01 -13.18 -0.46
N GLY A 73 1.14 -12.88 0.82
CA GLY A 73 1.55 -13.82 1.86
C GLY A 73 3.06 -13.75 2.15
N ASP A 74 3.44 -14.05 3.39
CA ASP A 74 4.78 -13.77 3.92
C ASP A 74 5.92 -14.45 3.14
N GLU A 75 5.81 -15.76 2.91
CA GLU A 75 6.86 -16.54 2.26
C GLU A 75 7.13 -16.04 0.83
N LEU A 76 6.07 -15.87 0.04
CA LEU A 76 6.16 -15.45 -1.36
C LEU A 76 6.63 -14.00 -1.46
N PHE A 77 6.15 -13.11 -0.58
CA PHE A 77 6.61 -11.73 -0.52
C PHE A 77 8.11 -11.67 -0.22
N ARG A 78 8.59 -12.42 0.79
CA ARG A 78 10.01 -12.48 1.14
C ARG A 78 10.86 -13.02 -0.01
N LYS A 79 10.38 -14.05 -0.73
CA LYS A 79 11.03 -14.56 -1.94
C LYS A 79 11.12 -13.51 -3.04
N GLY A 80 10.04 -12.77 -3.31
CA GLY A 80 10.03 -11.70 -4.30
C GLY A 80 10.93 -10.52 -3.93
N MET A 81 10.97 -10.13 -2.65
CA MET A 81 11.91 -9.12 -2.16
C MET A 81 13.36 -9.55 -2.31
N HIS A 82 13.68 -10.82 -2.00
CA HIS A 82 15.03 -11.36 -2.21
C HIS A 82 15.42 -11.33 -3.70
N LEU A 83 14.49 -11.68 -4.59
CA LEU A 83 14.69 -11.64 -6.03
C LEU A 83 14.95 -10.22 -6.54
N TYR A 84 14.12 -9.26 -6.13
CA TYR A 84 14.26 -7.84 -6.45
C TYR A 84 15.63 -7.31 -6.01
N LEU A 85 15.99 -7.48 -4.73
CA LEU A 85 17.25 -6.99 -4.18
C LEU A 85 18.47 -7.63 -4.84
N SER A 86 18.41 -8.92 -5.16
CA SER A 86 19.51 -9.63 -5.81
C SER A 86 19.74 -9.15 -7.25
N ARG A 87 18.66 -8.92 -8.02
CA ARG A 87 18.74 -8.46 -9.41
C ARG A 87 19.28 -7.04 -9.56
N HIS A 88 18.90 -6.16 -8.64
CA HIS A 88 19.24 -4.74 -8.67
C HIS A 88 20.39 -4.38 -7.72
N SER A 89 21.10 -5.37 -7.21
CA SER A 89 22.27 -5.14 -6.35
C SER A 89 23.32 -4.28 -7.07
N TYR A 90 23.80 -3.24 -6.37
CA TYR A 90 24.77 -2.25 -6.88
C TYR A 90 24.28 -1.45 -8.11
N LYS A 91 22.96 -1.36 -8.31
CA LYS A 91 22.32 -0.63 -9.41
C LYS A 91 21.07 0.12 -8.91
N SER A 92 20.45 0.88 -9.79
CA SER A 92 19.15 1.52 -9.57
C SER A 92 17.99 0.63 -10.00
N ALA A 93 16.78 0.95 -9.53
CA ALA A 93 15.54 0.27 -9.86
C ALA A 93 14.40 1.30 -10.04
N LYS A 94 13.31 0.86 -10.66
CA LYS A 94 12.05 1.57 -10.79
C LYS A 94 10.92 0.79 -10.12
N THR A 95 9.76 1.44 -9.91
CA THR A 95 8.56 0.82 -9.34
C THR A 95 8.24 -0.54 -10.01
N GLU A 96 8.37 -0.61 -11.34
CA GLU A 96 7.98 -1.77 -12.14
C GLU A 96 8.88 -2.99 -11.91
N ASP A 97 10.12 -2.75 -11.50
CA ASP A 97 11.08 -3.81 -11.20
C ASP A 97 10.64 -4.58 -9.93
N LEU A 98 10.11 -3.85 -8.94
CA LEU A 98 9.56 -4.45 -7.71
C LEU A 98 8.30 -5.26 -8.03
N TRP A 99 7.36 -4.69 -8.80
CA TRP A 99 6.14 -5.40 -9.20
C TRP A 99 6.43 -6.67 -9.99
N THR A 100 7.42 -6.63 -10.87
CA THR A 100 7.84 -7.80 -11.66
C THR A 100 8.38 -8.90 -10.77
N ALA A 101 9.26 -8.59 -9.82
CA ALA A 101 9.83 -9.57 -8.90
C ALA A 101 8.77 -10.20 -7.97
N LEU A 102 7.83 -9.38 -7.46
CA LEU A 102 6.75 -9.87 -6.62
C LEU A 102 5.76 -10.74 -7.40
N LEU A 103 5.38 -10.34 -8.63
CA LEU A 103 4.56 -11.15 -9.52
C LEU A 103 5.20 -12.51 -9.79
N GLU A 104 6.49 -12.55 -10.14
CA GLU A 104 7.21 -13.81 -10.43
C GLU A 104 7.23 -14.75 -9.22
N SER A 105 7.36 -14.20 -8.02
CA SER A 105 7.37 -14.99 -6.80
C SER A 105 5.99 -15.54 -6.42
N SER A 106 4.92 -14.79 -6.70
CA SER A 106 3.58 -15.07 -6.16
C SER A 106 2.55 -15.54 -7.17
N ASN A 107 2.84 -15.41 -8.47
CA ASN A 107 1.90 -15.61 -9.59
C ASN A 107 0.57 -14.85 -9.42
N LYS A 108 0.62 -13.66 -8.80
CA LYS A 108 -0.53 -12.77 -8.59
C LYS A 108 -0.40 -11.55 -9.51
N PRO A 109 -1.51 -10.88 -9.88
CA PRO A 109 -1.49 -9.70 -10.74
C PRO A 109 -1.01 -8.46 -9.97
N VAL A 110 0.20 -8.51 -9.42
CA VAL A 110 0.75 -7.48 -8.51
C VAL A 110 0.80 -6.11 -9.21
N ARG A 111 1.29 -6.06 -10.45
CA ARG A 111 1.37 -4.82 -11.22
C ARG A 111 -0.01 -4.20 -11.44
N ASP A 112 -0.96 -5.00 -11.94
CA ASP A 112 -2.31 -4.49 -12.25
C ASP A 112 -3.01 -3.96 -11.01
N VAL A 113 -2.87 -4.66 -9.88
CA VAL A 113 -3.42 -4.18 -8.60
C VAL A 113 -2.69 -2.93 -8.14
N MET A 114 -1.35 -2.94 -8.08
CA MET A 114 -0.59 -1.85 -7.45
C MET A 114 -0.54 -0.57 -8.25
N SER A 115 -0.61 -0.64 -9.58
CA SER A 115 -0.78 0.56 -10.40
C SER A 115 -2.07 1.33 -10.06
N THR A 116 -3.14 0.66 -9.62
CA THR A 116 -4.36 1.35 -9.14
C THR A 116 -4.21 1.99 -7.77
N TRP A 117 -3.13 1.74 -7.03
CA TRP A 117 -2.90 2.38 -5.72
C TRP A 117 -1.78 3.41 -5.76
N THR A 118 -0.83 3.30 -6.70
CA THR A 118 0.33 4.19 -6.78
C THR A 118 0.17 5.33 -7.78
N LEU A 119 -0.57 5.12 -8.87
CA LEU A 119 -0.73 6.11 -9.96
C LEU A 119 -1.93 7.06 -9.77
N GLN A 120 -2.79 6.81 -8.79
CA GLN A 120 -3.95 7.65 -8.49
C GLN A 120 -3.93 8.17 -7.04
N LYS A 121 -4.45 9.38 -6.84
CA LYS A 121 -4.64 9.99 -5.52
C LYS A 121 -5.90 9.47 -4.82
N GLY A 122 -5.89 9.45 -3.49
CA GLY A 122 -6.99 8.96 -2.69
C GLY A 122 -7.04 7.44 -2.54
N TYR A 123 -8.08 7.01 -1.83
CA TYR A 123 -8.41 5.61 -1.56
C TYR A 123 -9.93 5.41 -1.64
N PRO A 124 -10.41 4.17 -1.85
CA PRO A 124 -11.82 3.89 -1.90
C PRO A 124 -12.43 3.72 -0.49
N VAL A 125 -13.69 4.12 -0.34
CA VAL A 125 -14.57 3.60 0.70
C VAL A 125 -15.41 2.47 0.11
N ILE A 126 -15.56 1.38 0.87
CA ILE A 126 -16.36 0.22 0.47
C ILE A 126 -17.71 0.29 1.19
N SER A 127 -18.78 0.43 0.43
CA SER A 127 -20.15 0.40 0.93
C SER A 127 -20.72 -1.01 0.83
N VAL A 128 -21.24 -1.52 1.94
CA VAL A 128 -21.81 -2.87 2.03
C VAL A 128 -23.31 -2.78 2.28
N THR A 129 -24.10 -3.35 1.36
CA THR A 129 -25.54 -3.52 1.55
C THR A 129 -25.86 -5.01 1.67
N SER A 130 -26.92 -5.34 2.40
CA SER A 130 -27.39 -6.72 2.53
C SER A 130 -28.86 -6.84 2.18
N ARG A 131 -29.22 -7.95 1.54
CA ARG A 131 -30.61 -8.35 1.36
C ARG A 131 -30.77 -9.83 1.66
N ARG A 132 -31.92 -10.19 2.21
CA ARG A 132 -32.28 -11.59 2.43
C ARG A 132 -32.88 -12.17 1.15
N ASP A 133 -32.38 -13.32 0.71
CA ASP A 133 -32.94 -14.12 -0.36
C ASP A 133 -33.22 -15.53 0.18
N LYS A 134 -34.50 -15.77 0.52
CA LYS A 134 -34.98 -16.97 1.20
C LYS A 134 -34.18 -17.26 2.49
N ASP A 135 -33.39 -18.33 2.48
CA ASP A 135 -32.55 -18.78 3.59
C ASP A 135 -31.11 -18.22 3.53
N SER A 136 -30.80 -17.38 2.54
CA SER A 136 -29.47 -16.79 2.34
C SER A 136 -29.46 -15.27 2.54
N VAL A 137 -28.28 -14.73 2.84
CA VAL A 137 -28.01 -13.28 2.87
C VAL A 137 -27.06 -12.96 1.72
N ILE A 138 -27.49 -12.08 0.82
CA ILE A 138 -26.66 -11.58 -0.27
C ILE A 138 -26.06 -10.25 0.17
N LEU A 139 -24.73 -10.18 0.23
CA LEU A 139 -23.98 -8.94 0.41
C LEU A 139 -23.64 -8.34 -0.95
N SER A 140 -23.92 -7.06 -1.15
CA SER A 140 -23.53 -6.30 -2.34
C SER A 140 -22.55 -5.21 -1.92
N LEU A 141 -21.35 -5.25 -2.50
CA LEU A 141 -20.26 -4.34 -2.20
C LEU A 141 -20.08 -3.38 -3.37
N THR A 142 -20.00 -2.09 -3.09
CA THR A 142 -19.63 -1.05 -4.05
C THR A 142 -18.46 -0.25 -3.52
N GLN A 143 -17.68 0.35 -4.42
CA GLN A 143 -16.59 1.24 -4.05
C GLN A 143 -16.75 2.61 -4.71
N GLU A 144 -16.36 3.65 -3.99
CA GLU A 144 -16.23 5.01 -4.50
C GLU A 144 -15.02 5.68 -3.83
N LYS A 145 -14.44 6.69 -4.48
CA LYS A 145 -13.33 7.44 -3.86
C LYS A 145 -13.86 8.15 -2.61
N PHE A 146 -13.19 7.97 -1.48
CA PHE A 146 -13.46 8.75 -0.28
C PHE A 146 -12.92 10.18 -0.42
N CYS A 147 -13.70 11.16 0.03
CA CYS A 147 -13.32 12.57 0.07
C CYS A 147 -13.81 13.16 1.40
N ALA A 148 -12.92 13.79 2.16
CA ALA A 148 -13.23 14.37 3.47
C ALA A 148 -13.69 15.84 3.39
N ASP A 149 -13.34 16.53 2.31
CA ASP A 149 -13.62 17.94 2.01
C ASP A 149 -14.43 18.14 0.71
#